data_AF-A0AAD4JJ38-F1
#
_entry.id   AF-A0AAD4JJ38-F1
#
_cell.length_a   1.000
_cell.length_b   1.000
_cell.length_c   1.000
_cell.angle_alpha   90.00
_cell.angle_beta   90.00
_cell.angle_gamma   90.00
#
_symmetry.space_group_name_H-M   'P 1'
#
loop_
_entity.id
_entity.type
_entity.pdbx_description
1 polymer ?
#
loop_
_entity_poly.entity_id
_entity_poly.type
_entity_poly.pdbx_seq_one_letter_code
_entity_poly.pdbx_strand_id
1 'polypeptide(L)'
;MPSSRHSVLPYKVGVPPKQKFWTEFSSTLKETFFSDDPLHSFKDQSRSRKFILGMQAVFPILEWGKKYNLHKFKGDLIAGLTIASLCIPQDIGYSKLANLSPQYGLYSSFVPPLIYALMGSSRDIAIGPVAVVSLLLGTLLQNEIDPVKQPLEYRRLAFTATFFAGITQATLGILRLGFLIDFLSHAAVVGFMGGAAITIALQQLKGFLGIKNFTKKADLISVMHSVFSSAHHGWNWPTIIIGSVFLVFLLVAKYI
;
A
#
# COMPACT_ATOMS: atom_id res chain seq x y z
N MET A 1 -49.88 -40.88 -16.53
CA MET A 1 -49.08 -39.69 -16.93
C MET A 1 -48.78 -38.86 -15.67
N PRO A 2 -47.57 -38.30 -15.54
CA PRO A 2 -46.88 -38.16 -14.26
C PRO A 2 -46.95 -36.74 -13.66
N SER A 3 -46.83 -36.61 -12.34
CA SER A 3 -46.45 -35.35 -11.69
C SER A 3 -45.65 -35.60 -10.40
N SER A 4 -44.34 -35.46 -10.52
CA SER A 4 -43.37 -34.95 -9.54
C SER A 4 -43.54 -35.32 -8.06
N ARG A 5 -42.87 -36.39 -7.62
CA ARG A 5 -42.49 -36.57 -6.21
C ARG A 5 -41.22 -35.76 -5.94
N HIS A 6 -41.29 -34.88 -4.95
CA HIS A 6 -40.13 -34.24 -4.33
C HIS A 6 -39.15 -35.30 -3.78
N SER A 7 -37.96 -35.42 -4.37
CA SER A 7 -36.85 -36.15 -3.78
C SER A 7 -36.02 -35.19 -2.93
N VAL A 8 -36.35 -35.10 -1.65
CA VAL A 8 -35.52 -34.45 -0.63
C VAL A 8 -34.29 -35.34 -0.41
N LEU A 9 -33.11 -34.90 -0.85
CA LEU A 9 -31.83 -35.54 -0.52
C LEU A 9 -31.52 -35.24 0.96
N PRO A 10 -31.40 -36.23 1.85
CA PRO A 10 -30.92 -36.00 3.20
C PRO A 10 -29.39 -36.11 3.16
N TYR A 11 -28.69 -35.03 2.81
CA TYR A 11 -27.29 -34.93 3.22
C TYR A 11 -27.29 -34.77 4.74
N LYS A 12 -27.18 -35.91 5.44
CA LYS A 12 -27.01 -35.97 6.88
C LYS A 12 -25.59 -35.45 7.16
N VAL A 13 -25.45 -34.13 7.29
CA VAL A 13 -24.20 -33.50 7.74
C VAL A 13 -23.95 -34.05 9.15
N GLY A 14 -22.97 -34.94 9.27
CA GLY A 14 -22.57 -35.49 10.55
C GLY A 14 -22.18 -34.32 11.45
N VAL A 15 -22.88 -34.16 12.57
CA VAL A 15 -22.51 -33.17 13.57
C VAL A 15 -21.09 -33.52 14.02
N PRO A 16 -20.11 -32.60 13.92
CA PRO A 16 -18.75 -32.89 14.34
C PRO A 16 -18.75 -33.33 15.81
N PRO A 17 -17.95 -34.33 16.19
CA PRO A 17 -17.90 -34.81 17.57
C PRO A 17 -17.58 -33.64 18.51
N LYS A 18 -18.22 -33.58 19.68
CA LYS A 18 -17.97 -32.52 20.68
C LYS A 18 -16.49 -32.54 21.09
N GLN A 19 -15.69 -31.64 20.52
CA GLN A 19 -14.32 -31.43 20.92
C GLN A 19 -14.31 -30.56 22.20
N LYS A 20 -13.27 -30.70 23.04
CA LYS A 20 -13.15 -29.85 24.23
C LYS A 20 -12.93 -28.41 23.77
N PHE A 21 -13.51 -27.41 24.45
CA PHE A 21 -13.38 -25.99 24.14
C PHE A 21 -11.95 -25.54 23.82
N TRP A 22 -10.96 -26.05 24.56
CA TRP A 22 -9.54 -25.75 24.31
C TRP A 22 -8.99 -26.35 23.01
N THR A 23 -9.49 -27.52 22.61
CA THR A 23 -9.12 -28.18 21.35
C THR A 23 -9.77 -27.47 20.16
N GLU A 24 -11.02 -27.05 20.31
CA GLU A 24 -11.75 -26.27 19.30
C GLU A 24 -11.16 -24.85 19.16
N PHE A 25 -10.81 -24.20 20.27
CA PHE A 25 -10.12 -22.91 20.25
C PHE A 25 -8.72 -23.05 19.63
N SER A 26 -7.95 -24.07 20.02
CA SER A 26 -6.62 -24.31 19.45
C SER A 26 -6.69 -24.74 17.99
N SER A 27 -7.71 -25.48 17.56
CA SER A 27 -7.89 -25.87 16.16
C SER A 27 -8.36 -24.69 15.33
N THR A 28 -9.28 -23.88 15.83
CA THR A 28 -9.75 -22.65 15.16
C THR A 28 -8.60 -21.66 15.05
N LEU A 29 -7.79 -21.46 16.10
CA LEU A 29 -6.58 -20.65 16.01
C LEU A 29 -5.58 -21.26 15.03
N LYS A 30 -5.35 -22.57 15.05
CA LYS A 30 -4.43 -23.23 14.12
C LYS A 30 -4.91 -23.12 12.67
N GLU A 31 -6.19 -23.30 12.40
CA GLU A 31 -6.80 -23.10 11.08
C GLU A 31 -6.79 -21.63 10.68
N THR A 32 -7.01 -20.69 11.59
CA THR A 32 -6.97 -19.25 11.29
C THR A 32 -5.53 -18.77 11.02
N PHE A 33 -4.54 -19.25 11.77
CA PHE A 33 -3.13 -18.90 11.57
C PHE A 33 -2.45 -19.70 10.44
N PHE A 34 -2.97 -20.88 10.09
CA PHE A 34 -2.44 -21.80 9.09
C PHE A 34 -3.54 -22.40 8.21
N SER A 35 -4.40 -21.56 7.60
CA SER A 35 -5.48 -22.01 6.71
C SER A 35 -4.97 -22.76 5.48
N ASP A 36 -3.80 -22.37 4.98
CA ASP A 36 -3.06 -23.10 3.96
C ASP A 36 -1.84 -23.76 4.62
N ASP A 37 -1.83 -25.09 4.74
CA ASP A 37 -0.66 -25.86 5.15
C ASP A 37 0.40 -25.77 4.02
N PRO A 38 1.35 -24.82 4.05
CA PRO A 38 2.22 -24.57 2.91
C PRO A 38 3.27 -25.67 2.75
N LEU A 39 3.39 -26.52 3.77
CA LEU A 39 4.36 -27.60 3.90
C LEU A 39 3.81 -28.96 3.43
N HIS A 40 2.53 -29.07 3.04
CA HIS A 40 2.00 -30.32 2.50
C HIS A 40 2.68 -30.71 1.18
N SER A 41 2.94 -29.74 0.29
CA SER A 41 3.74 -29.94 -0.95
C SER A 41 5.19 -30.36 -0.70
N PHE A 42 5.71 -30.19 0.52
CA PHE A 42 7.10 -30.50 0.90
C PHE A 42 7.26 -31.89 1.52
N LYS A 43 6.18 -32.60 1.86
CA LYS A 43 6.26 -33.83 2.66
C LYS A 43 6.89 -35.00 1.88
N ASP A 44 6.52 -35.16 0.61
CA ASP A 44 6.85 -36.36 -0.20
C ASP A 44 8.01 -36.20 -1.21
N GLN A 45 8.91 -35.23 -1.01
CA GLN A 45 9.97 -34.94 -2.00
C GLN A 45 11.40 -35.10 -1.46
N SER A 46 12.36 -35.38 -2.36
CA SER A 46 13.80 -35.52 -2.07
C SER A 46 14.38 -34.26 -1.37
N ARG A 47 15.41 -34.42 -0.52
CA ARG A 47 16.04 -33.31 0.24
C ARG A 47 16.45 -32.13 -0.65
N SER A 48 16.96 -32.38 -1.84
CA SER A 48 17.35 -31.33 -2.81
C SER A 48 16.12 -30.61 -3.38
N ARG A 49 15.01 -31.32 -3.57
CA ARG A 49 13.77 -30.75 -4.09
C ARG A 49 13.04 -29.93 -3.02
N LYS A 50 13.12 -30.32 -1.74
CA LYS A 50 12.66 -29.50 -0.61
C LYS A 50 13.43 -28.18 -0.50
N PHE A 51 14.74 -28.19 -0.73
CA PHE A 51 15.55 -26.97 -0.76
C PHE A 51 15.13 -26.03 -1.92
N ILE A 52 14.96 -26.59 -3.12
CA ILE A 52 14.50 -25.82 -4.29
C ILE A 52 13.10 -25.24 -4.06
N LEU A 53 12.16 -26.03 -3.53
CA LEU A 53 10.81 -25.56 -3.21
C LEU A 53 10.83 -24.47 -2.11
N GLY A 54 11.73 -24.58 -1.13
CA GLY A 54 11.88 -23.57 -0.08
C GLY A 54 12.40 -22.25 -0.64
N MET A 55 13.36 -22.33 -1.56
CA MET A 55 13.88 -21.18 -2.27
C MET A 55 12.84 -20.58 -3.24
N GLN A 56 11.97 -21.39 -3.86
CA GLN A 56 10.84 -20.91 -4.67
C GLN A 56 9.75 -20.26 -3.83
N ALA A 57 9.54 -20.71 -2.59
CA ALA A 57 8.59 -20.10 -1.66
C ALA A 57 9.07 -18.73 -1.17
N VAL A 58 10.38 -18.53 -1.01
CA VAL A 58 10.97 -17.23 -0.62
C VAL A 58 11.21 -16.31 -1.82
N PHE A 59 11.55 -16.88 -2.97
CA PHE A 59 11.79 -16.16 -4.23
C PHE A 59 10.90 -16.71 -5.34
N PRO A 60 9.63 -16.25 -5.43
CA PRO A 60 8.69 -16.68 -6.46
C PRO A 60 9.21 -16.45 -7.89
N ILE A 61 10.16 -15.52 -8.06
CA ILE A 61 10.87 -15.27 -9.33
C ILE A 61 11.49 -16.52 -9.96
N LEU A 62 11.93 -17.48 -9.15
CA LEU A 62 12.54 -18.71 -9.65
C LEU A 62 11.53 -19.69 -10.24
N GLU A 63 10.26 -19.58 -9.87
CA GLU A 63 9.18 -20.36 -10.47
C GLU A 63 8.68 -19.69 -11.75
N TRP A 64 8.40 -18.39 -11.67
CA TRP A 64 7.75 -17.67 -12.74
C TRP A 64 8.70 -17.29 -13.88
N GLY A 65 9.99 -17.07 -13.58
CA GLY A 65 11.02 -16.74 -14.57
C GLY A 65 11.25 -17.86 -15.58
N LYS A 66 11.15 -19.13 -15.13
CA LYS A 66 11.31 -20.31 -16.02
C LYS A 66 10.20 -20.43 -17.07
N LYS A 67 9.00 -19.90 -16.77
CA LYS A 67 7.83 -19.91 -17.67
C LYS A 67 7.67 -18.59 -18.43
N TYR A 68 8.67 -17.71 -18.38
CA TYR A 68 8.60 -16.38 -18.96
C TYR A 68 8.99 -16.39 -20.44
N ASN A 69 8.25 -15.66 -21.26
CA ASN A 69 8.44 -15.61 -22.72
C ASN A 69 8.73 -14.17 -23.15
N LEU A 70 9.50 -14.00 -24.23
CA LEU A 70 9.83 -12.70 -24.83
C LEU A 70 8.60 -11.90 -25.27
N HIS A 71 7.49 -12.57 -25.61
CA HIS A 71 6.23 -11.87 -25.88
C HIS A 71 5.68 -11.16 -24.63
N LYS A 72 5.76 -11.80 -23.45
CA LYS A 72 5.34 -11.18 -22.18
C LYS A 72 6.27 -10.04 -21.79
N PHE A 73 7.58 -10.20 -22.04
CA PHE A 73 8.56 -9.13 -21.81
C PHE A 73 8.23 -7.84 -22.56
N LYS A 74 7.80 -7.91 -23.82
CA LYS A 74 7.41 -6.71 -24.58
C LYS A 74 6.21 -6.00 -23.94
N GLY A 75 5.21 -6.77 -23.49
CA GLY A 75 4.04 -6.22 -22.79
C GLY A 75 4.42 -5.58 -21.45
N ASP A 76 5.20 -6.30 -20.64
CA ASP A 76 5.64 -5.84 -19.32
C ASP A 76 6.58 -4.63 -19.42
N LEU A 77 7.38 -4.52 -20.49
CA LEU A 77 8.23 -3.36 -20.74
C LEU A 77 7.41 -2.10 -21.03
N ILE A 78 6.38 -2.20 -21.88
CA ILE A 78 5.50 -1.07 -22.21
C ILE A 78 4.69 -0.68 -20.97
N ALA A 79 4.12 -1.66 -20.25
CA ALA A 79 3.39 -1.42 -19.02
C ALA A 79 4.29 -0.80 -17.94
N GLY A 80 5.49 -1.33 -17.76
CA GLY A 80 6.49 -0.83 -16.81
C GLY A 80 6.94 0.60 -17.14
N LEU A 81 7.19 0.91 -18.41
CA LEU A 81 7.53 2.28 -18.83
C LEU A 81 6.37 3.25 -18.59
N THR A 82 5.14 2.82 -18.84
CA THR A 82 3.92 3.60 -18.58
C THR A 82 3.78 3.88 -17.09
N ILE A 83 3.87 2.86 -16.25
CA ILE A 83 3.79 3.00 -14.78
C ILE A 83 4.94 3.87 -14.26
N ALA A 84 6.18 3.65 -14.72
CA ALA A 84 7.33 4.44 -14.30
C ALA A 84 7.16 5.93 -14.65
N SER A 85 6.62 6.24 -15.83
CA SER A 85 6.37 7.63 -16.25
C SER A 85 5.36 8.34 -15.33
N LEU A 86 4.40 7.61 -14.76
CA LEU A 86 3.41 8.14 -13.82
C LEU A 86 3.95 8.21 -12.38
N CYS A 87 4.71 7.20 -11.95
CA CYS A 87 5.24 7.14 -10.59
C CYS A 87 6.30 8.20 -10.30
N ILE A 88 7.19 8.52 -11.25
CA ILE A 88 8.27 9.51 -11.05
C ILE A 88 7.74 10.87 -10.54
N PRO A 89 6.83 11.56 -11.24
CA PRO A 89 6.30 12.85 -10.76
C PRO A 89 5.45 12.70 -9.50
N GLN A 90 4.71 11.58 -9.37
CA GLN A 90 3.89 11.28 -8.20
C GLN A 90 4.74 11.18 -6.93
N ASP A 91 5.85 10.45 -6.99
CA ASP A 91 6.68 10.14 -5.83
C ASP A 91 7.54 11.34 -5.41
N ILE A 92 7.91 12.20 -6.38
CA ILE A 92 8.45 13.54 -6.10
C ILE A 92 7.41 14.37 -5.31
N GLY A 93 6.13 14.29 -5.67
CA GLY A 93 5.05 14.93 -4.92
C GLY A 93 4.94 14.40 -3.49
N TYR A 94 5.01 13.08 -3.31
CA TYR A 94 4.90 12.44 -2.01
C TYR A 94 6.06 12.75 -1.08
N SER A 95 7.29 12.87 -1.59
CA SER A 95 8.43 13.31 -0.77
C SER A 95 8.24 14.71 -0.19
N LYS A 96 7.61 15.62 -0.93
CA LYS A 96 7.25 16.96 -0.43
C LYS A 96 6.18 16.92 0.66
N LEU A 97 5.22 15.99 0.57
CA LEU A 97 4.23 15.77 1.64
C LEU A 97 4.88 15.27 2.93
N ALA A 98 5.96 14.49 2.81
CA ALA A 98 6.77 14.01 3.94
C ALA A 98 7.80 15.03 4.45
N ASN A 99 7.82 16.26 3.92
CA ASN A 99 8.84 17.28 4.19
C ASN A 99 10.29 16.82 3.92
N LEU A 100 10.48 15.93 2.94
CA LEU A 100 11.78 15.42 2.52
C LEU A 100 12.17 15.95 1.13
N SER A 101 13.47 15.93 0.83
CA SER A 101 13.97 16.29 -0.48
C SER A 101 13.48 15.32 -1.58
N PRO A 102 13.20 15.80 -2.81
CA PRO A 102 12.70 14.98 -3.93
C PRO A 102 13.47 13.69 -4.23
N GLN A 103 14.79 13.72 -4.03
CA GLN A 103 15.66 12.56 -4.23
C GLN A 103 15.23 11.33 -3.41
N TYR A 104 14.66 11.53 -2.22
CA TYR A 104 14.21 10.43 -1.37
C TYR A 104 12.93 9.78 -1.88
N GLY A 105 12.05 10.55 -2.52
CA GLY A 105 10.90 9.99 -3.24
C GLY A 105 11.37 9.00 -4.31
N LEU A 106 12.33 9.42 -5.15
CA LEU A 106 12.88 8.59 -6.22
C LEU A 106 13.59 7.32 -5.71
N TYR A 107 14.32 7.40 -4.60
CA TYR A 107 14.93 6.22 -3.99
C TYR A 107 13.86 5.22 -3.52
N SER A 108 12.78 5.70 -2.92
CA SER A 108 11.63 4.89 -2.51
C SER A 108 10.79 4.38 -3.69
N SER A 109 10.86 5.00 -4.86
CA SER A 109 10.22 4.51 -6.10
C SER A 109 10.97 3.39 -6.79
N PHE A 110 12.29 3.30 -6.57
CA PHE A 110 13.15 2.35 -7.28
C PHE A 110 13.46 1.11 -6.45
N VAL A 111 13.94 1.30 -5.22
CA VAL A 111 14.48 0.20 -4.40
C VAL A 111 13.39 -0.78 -3.95
N PRO A 112 12.25 -0.35 -3.36
CA PRO A 112 11.20 -1.28 -2.93
C PRO A 112 10.59 -2.14 -4.04
N PRO A 113 10.17 -1.61 -5.22
CA PRO A 113 9.66 -2.47 -6.28
C PRO A 113 10.72 -3.41 -6.87
N LEU A 114 12.01 -3.04 -6.87
CA LEU A 114 13.09 -3.97 -7.25
C LEU A 114 13.18 -5.16 -6.28
N ILE A 115 13.10 -4.91 -4.97
CA ILE A 115 13.07 -5.97 -3.95
C ILE A 115 11.79 -6.81 -4.10
N TYR A 116 10.65 -6.16 -4.34
CA TYR A 116 9.37 -6.85 -4.54
C TYR A 116 9.35 -7.69 -5.81
N ALA A 117 10.01 -7.30 -6.89
CA ALA A 117 10.11 -8.12 -8.09
C ALA A 117 10.80 -9.47 -7.82
N LEU A 118 11.70 -9.54 -6.83
CA LEU A 118 12.41 -10.75 -6.44
C LEU A 118 11.61 -11.61 -5.44
N MET A 119 10.99 -10.97 -4.43
CA MET A 119 10.36 -11.65 -3.29
C MET A 119 8.82 -11.67 -3.34
N GLY A 120 8.22 -10.91 -4.24
CA GLY A 120 6.78 -10.72 -4.33
C GLY A 120 6.07 -11.95 -4.87
N SER A 121 4.92 -12.27 -4.26
CA SER A 121 4.05 -13.37 -4.69
C SER A 121 3.16 -12.99 -5.87
N SER A 122 2.84 -11.70 -6.04
CA SER A 122 2.03 -11.20 -7.15
C SER A 122 2.87 -10.47 -8.19
N ARG A 123 2.58 -10.73 -9.46
CA ARG A 123 3.32 -10.17 -10.61
C ARG A 123 2.76 -8.83 -11.09
N ASP A 124 1.51 -8.54 -10.73
CA ASP A 124 0.76 -7.39 -11.25
C ASP A 124 0.74 -6.20 -10.26
N ILE A 125 1.25 -6.39 -9.04
CA ILE A 125 1.28 -5.35 -8.01
C ILE A 125 2.50 -4.44 -8.22
N ALA A 126 2.23 -3.17 -8.49
CA ALA A 126 3.24 -2.11 -8.43
C ALA A 126 3.33 -1.57 -7.00
N ILE A 127 4.54 -1.60 -6.43
CA ILE A 127 4.82 -1.05 -5.09
C ILE A 127 5.54 0.29 -5.24
N GLY A 128 5.12 1.27 -4.46
CA GLY A 128 5.75 2.58 -4.38
C GLY A 128 5.32 3.32 -3.11
N PRO A 129 5.85 4.54 -2.89
CA PRO A 129 5.40 5.38 -1.80
C PRO A 129 3.92 5.76 -2.00
N VAL A 130 3.21 5.96 -0.89
CA VAL A 130 1.77 6.27 -0.88
C VAL A 130 1.54 7.59 -0.17
N ALA A 131 0.69 8.44 -0.76
CA ALA A 131 0.36 9.78 -0.26
C ALA A 131 0.02 9.80 1.25
N VAL A 132 -0.81 8.86 1.70
CA VAL A 132 -1.29 8.77 3.09
C VAL A 132 -0.13 8.54 4.06
N VAL A 133 0.77 7.61 3.73
CA VAL A 133 1.92 7.28 4.58
C VAL A 133 2.93 8.40 4.58
N SER A 134 3.19 9.02 3.42
CA SER A 134 4.08 10.18 3.31
C SER A 134 3.60 11.35 4.13
N LEU A 135 2.29 11.62 4.11
CA LEU A 135 1.69 12.63 4.95
C LEU A 135 1.82 12.28 6.44
N LEU A 136 1.40 11.09 6.83
CA LEU A 136 1.43 10.67 8.23
C LEU A 136 2.85 10.78 8.79
N LEU A 137 3.84 10.29 8.04
CA LEU A 137 5.25 10.43 8.38
C LEU A 137 5.63 11.90 8.56
N GLY A 138 5.30 12.76 7.58
CA GLY A 138 5.56 14.20 7.66
C GLY A 138 4.98 14.85 8.93
N THR A 139 3.76 14.48 9.29
CA THR A 139 3.04 15.05 10.44
C THR A 139 3.56 14.60 11.80
N LEU A 140 3.97 13.34 11.91
CA LEU A 140 4.50 12.79 13.16
C LEU A 140 5.92 13.31 13.40
N LEU A 141 6.77 13.30 12.38
CA LEU A 141 8.17 13.70 12.51
C LEU A 141 8.34 15.19 12.75
N GLN A 142 7.53 16.05 12.11
CA GLN A 142 7.63 17.50 12.28
C GLN A 142 7.24 17.98 13.68
N ASN A 143 6.46 17.18 14.43
CA ASN A 143 6.08 17.49 15.81
C ASN A 143 7.28 17.30 16.75
N GLU A 144 8.18 16.37 16.42
CA GLU A 144 9.40 16.09 17.17
C GLU A 144 10.56 17.00 16.73
N ILE A 145 10.78 17.15 15.42
CA ILE A 145 11.91 17.89 14.85
C ILE A 145 11.42 18.80 13.74
N ASP A 146 11.73 20.10 13.82
CA ASP A 146 11.36 21.05 12.76
C ASP A 146 12.21 20.82 11.49
N PRO A 147 11.60 20.45 10.35
CA PRO A 147 12.33 20.12 9.13
C PRO A 147 13.14 21.29 8.56
N VAL A 148 12.77 22.53 8.87
CA VAL A 148 13.45 23.74 8.37
C VAL A 148 14.67 24.08 9.21
N LYS A 149 14.59 23.92 10.54
CA LYS A 149 15.67 24.30 11.46
C LYS A 149 16.78 23.26 11.50
N GLN A 150 16.41 21.97 11.42
CA GLN A 150 17.35 20.85 11.58
C GLN A 150 17.08 19.76 10.52
N PRO A 151 17.36 20.02 9.24
CA PRO A 151 17.05 19.09 8.14
C PRO A 151 17.82 17.77 8.24
N LEU A 152 19.03 17.79 8.80
CA LEU A 152 19.85 16.58 8.96
C LEU A 152 19.26 15.62 10.00
N GLU A 153 18.82 16.14 11.14
CA GLU A 153 18.23 15.35 12.22
C GLU A 153 16.84 14.85 11.84
N TYR A 154 16.04 15.67 11.15
CA TYR A 154 14.75 15.24 10.60
C TYR A 154 14.91 14.03 9.66
N ARG A 155 15.90 14.07 8.77
CA ARG A 155 16.22 12.96 7.86
C ARG A 155 16.63 11.70 8.62
N ARG A 156 17.48 11.83 9.66
CA ARG A 156 17.89 10.70 10.49
C ARG A 156 16.68 10.07 11.16
N LEU A 157 15.78 10.88 11.73
CA LEU A 157 14.55 10.41 12.36
C LEU A 157 13.62 9.71 11.37
N ALA A 158 13.48 10.24 10.15
CA ALA A 158 12.68 9.59 9.11
C ALA A 158 13.20 8.19 8.74
N PHE A 159 14.52 8.04 8.62
CA PHE A 159 15.14 6.76 8.29
C PHE A 159 15.08 5.76 9.45
N THR A 160 15.29 6.20 10.69
CA THR A 160 15.16 5.31 11.85
C THR A 160 13.71 4.87 12.04
N ALA A 161 12.74 5.78 11.90
CA ALA A 161 11.31 5.43 11.95
C ALA A 161 10.92 4.43 10.86
N THR A 162 11.39 4.64 9.63
CA THR A 162 11.14 3.70 8.52
C THR A 162 11.80 2.34 8.75
N PHE A 163 13.01 2.31 9.32
CA PHE A 163 13.70 1.08 9.67
C PHE A 163 12.95 0.27 10.73
N PHE A 164 12.49 0.91 11.82
CA PHE A 164 11.68 0.24 12.83
C PHE A 164 10.33 -0.21 12.28
N ALA A 165 9.67 0.61 11.45
CA ALA A 165 8.45 0.20 10.76
C ALA A 165 8.66 -1.07 9.93
N GLY A 166 9.79 -1.15 9.20
CA GLY A 166 10.18 -2.35 8.45
C GLY A 166 10.43 -3.57 9.34
N ILE A 167 11.10 -3.42 10.49
CA ILE A 167 11.29 -4.51 11.47
C ILE A 167 9.94 -4.99 12.00
N THR A 168 9.05 -4.07 12.36
CA THR A 168 7.71 -4.42 12.84
C THR A 168 6.93 -5.15 11.76
N GLN A 169 6.93 -4.65 10.52
CA GLN A 169 6.30 -5.33 9.38
C GLN A 169 6.88 -6.73 9.13
N ALA A 170 8.21 -6.88 9.20
CA ALA A 170 8.86 -8.18 9.06
C ALA A 170 8.46 -9.15 10.18
N THR A 171 8.36 -8.65 11.42
CA THR A 171 7.93 -9.45 12.58
C THR A 171 6.48 -9.89 12.44
N LEU A 172 5.57 -8.99 12.04
CA LEU A 172 4.17 -9.32 11.77
C LEU A 172 4.05 -10.35 10.63
N GLY A 173 4.90 -10.25 9.60
CA GLY A 173 4.97 -11.21 8.50
C GLY A 173 5.46 -12.59 8.94
N ILE A 174 6.51 -12.65 9.77
CA ILE A 174 7.04 -13.91 10.33
C ILE A 174 6.00 -14.59 11.23
N LEU A 175 5.28 -13.81 12.04
CA LEU A 175 4.19 -14.28 12.88
C LEU A 175 2.92 -14.63 12.08
N ARG A 176 2.93 -14.42 10.75
CA ARG A 176 1.80 -14.66 9.83
C ARG A 176 0.51 -13.96 10.27
N LEU A 177 0.64 -12.75 10.83
CA LEU A 177 -0.49 -11.95 11.30
C LEU A 177 -1.26 -11.27 10.16
N GLY A 178 -1.14 -11.77 8.92
CA GLY A 178 -1.88 -11.28 7.75
C GLY A 178 -3.39 -11.48 7.90
N PHE A 179 -3.83 -12.48 8.66
CA PHE A 179 -5.25 -12.73 8.95
C PHE A 179 -5.92 -11.53 9.64
N LEU A 180 -5.17 -10.65 10.31
CA LEU A 180 -5.72 -9.44 10.95
C LEU A 180 -6.35 -8.49 9.91
N ILE A 181 -5.93 -8.57 8.66
CA ILE A 181 -6.51 -7.78 7.56
C ILE A 181 -7.95 -8.23 7.29
N ASP A 182 -8.25 -9.52 7.43
CA ASP A 182 -9.60 -10.07 7.20
C ASP A 182 -10.59 -9.63 8.30
N PHE A 183 -10.09 -9.21 9.47
CA PHE A 183 -10.89 -8.63 10.55
C PHE A 183 -11.26 -7.16 10.32
N LEU A 184 -10.63 -6.48 9.35
CA LEU A 184 -10.97 -5.09 9.03
C LEU A 184 -12.26 -5.06 8.21
N SER A 185 -13.32 -4.50 8.79
CA SER A 185 -14.59 -4.34 8.08
C SER A 185 -14.41 -3.51 6.81
N HIS A 186 -15.11 -3.89 5.75
CA HIS A 186 -15.09 -3.16 4.49
C HIS A 186 -15.47 -1.68 4.69
N ALA A 187 -16.46 -1.41 5.55
CA ALA A 187 -16.88 -0.05 5.90
C ALA A 187 -15.75 0.78 6.55
N ALA A 188 -14.95 0.18 7.43
CA ALA A 188 -13.83 0.87 8.06
C ALA A 188 -12.73 1.22 7.05
N VAL A 189 -12.40 0.31 6.14
CA VAL A 189 -11.40 0.56 5.09
C VAL A 189 -11.87 1.67 4.15
N VAL A 190 -13.12 1.62 3.69
CA VAL A 190 -13.69 2.67 2.82
C VAL A 190 -13.76 4.02 3.53
N GLY A 191 -14.17 4.04 4.81
CA GLY A 191 -14.19 5.26 5.62
C GLY A 191 -12.81 5.89 5.81
N PHE A 192 -11.80 5.06 6.11
CA PHE A 192 -10.41 5.50 6.21
C PHE A 192 -9.89 6.05 4.88
N MET A 193 -10.13 5.34 3.77
CA MET A 193 -9.75 5.81 2.43
C MET A 193 -10.43 7.12 2.05
N GLY A 194 -11.71 7.29 2.36
CA GLY A 194 -12.45 8.53 2.15
C GLY A 194 -11.88 9.70 2.95
N GLY A 195 -11.61 9.51 4.24
CA GLY A 195 -10.98 10.52 5.09
C GLY A 195 -9.57 10.89 4.63
N ALA A 196 -8.78 9.90 4.22
CA ALA A 196 -7.46 10.10 3.66
C ALA A 196 -7.51 10.87 2.33
N ALA A 197 -8.45 10.55 1.44
CA ALA A 197 -8.64 11.24 0.16
C ALA A 197 -8.98 12.73 0.37
N ILE A 198 -9.89 13.04 1.31
CA ILE A 198 -10.23 14.43 1.66
C ILE A 198 -8.99 15.16 2.19
N THR A 199 -8.25 14.54 3.11
CA THR A 199 -7.04 15.14 3.71
C THR A 199 -5.97 15.42 2.66
N ILE A 200 -5.75 14.50 1.71
CA ILE A 200 -4.82 14.69 0.60
C ILE A 200 -5.31 15.82 -0.32
N ALA A 201 -6.58 15.84 -0.70
CA ALA A 201 -7.14 16.88 -1.56
C ALA A 201 -6.94 18.28 -0.96
N LEU A 202 -7.17 18.43 0.34
CA LEU A 202 -6.95 19.67 1.07
C LEU A 202 -5.47 20.10 1.09
N GLN A 203 -4.54 19.15 1.13
CA GLN A 203 -3.11 19.48 1.06
C GLN A 203 -2.65 19.89 -0.32
N GLN A 204 -3.28 19.36 -1.38
CA GLN A 204 -2.99 19.80 -2.74
C GLN A 204 -3.43 21.25 -2.97
N LEU A 205 -4.38 21.79 -2.19
CA LEU A 205 -4.78 23.20 -2.26
C LEU A 205 -3.61 24.16 -1.98
N LYS A 206 -2.63 23.76 -1.15
CA LYS A 206 -1.41 24.55 -0.94
C LYS A 206 -0.71 24.87 -2.26
N GLY A 207 -0.47 23.84 -3.06
CA GLY A 207 0.21 23.94 -4.35
C GLY A 207 -0.66 24.61 -5.40
N PHE A 208 -1.95 24.27 -5.43
CA PHE A 208 -2.92 24.80 -6.38
C PHE A 208 -3.17 26.32 -6.22
N LEU A 209 -3.32 26.79 -4.98
CA LEU A 209 -3.57 28.21 -4.66
C LEU A 209 -2.27 29.04 -4.58
N GLY A 210 -1.10 28.42 -4.62
CA GLY A 210 0.20 29.09 -4.54
C GLY A 210 0.52 29.69 -3.16
N ILE A 211 -0.01 29.11 -2.09
CA ILE A 211 0.12 29.65 -0.72
C ILE A 211 1.53 29.38 -0.18
N LYS A 212 2.29 30.45 0.10
CA LYS A 212 3.66 30.37 0.64
C LYS A 212 3.71 29.98 2.11
N ASN A 213 2.79 30.53 2.93
CA ASN A 213 2.69 30.23 4.37
C ASN A 213 1.52 29.26 4.61
N PHE A 214 1.80 27.97 4.51
CA PHE A 214 0.82 26.93 4.79
C PHE A 214 1.05 26.34 6.17
N THR A 215 -0.04 26.00 6.87
CA THR A 215 0.03 25.37 8.18
C THR A 215 0.92 24.12 8.16
N LYS A 216 1.67 23.91 9.24
CA LYS A 216 2.45 22.69 9.43
C LYS A 216 1.54 21.50 9.73
N LYS A 217 0.38 21.72 10.38
CA LYS A 217 -0.51 20.63 10.79
C LYS A 217 -1.32 20.08 9.61
N ALA A 218 -1.50 18.77 9.55
CA ALA A 218 -2.37 18.12 8.56
C ALA A 218 -3.85 18.08 8.96
N ASP A 219 -4.18 18.58 10.15
CA ASP A 219 -5.56 18.61 10.64
C ASP A 219 -6.45 19.41 9.68
N LEU A 220 -7.60 18.83 9.34
CA LEU A 220 -8.55 19.38 8.39
C LEU A 220 -8.95 20.82 8.72
N ILE A 221 -9.19 21.09 10.01
CA ILE A 221 -9.56 22.42 10.53
C ILE A 221 -8.40 23.41 10.35
N SER A 222 -7.18 22.99 10.64
CA SER A 222 -5.98 23.82 10.52
C SER A 222 -5.70 24.18 9.05
N VAL A 223 -5.87 23.20 8.16
CA VAL A 223 -5.72 23.39 6.70
C VAL A 223 -6.78 24.34 6.17
N MET A 224 -8.06 24.13 6.51
CA MET A 224 -9.14 25.01 6.08
C MET A 224 -8.95 26.44 6.59
N HIS A 225 -8.61 26.61 7.87
CA HIS A 225 -8.31 27.93 8.43
C HIS A 225 -7.14 28.61 7.70
N SER A 226 -6.07 27.86 7.37
CA SER A 226 -4.94 28.38 6.60
C SER A 226 -5.35 28.82 5.19
N VAL A 227 -6.23 28.08 4.51
CA VAL A 227 -6.73 28.42 3.17
C VAL A 227 -7.58 29.68 3.20
N PHE A 228 -8.54 29.78 4.14
CA PHE A 228 -9.41 30.95 4.29
C PHE A 228 -8.64 32.21 4.73
N SER A 229 -7.72 32.08 5.68
CA SER A 229 -6.88 33.20 6.13
C SER A 229 -5.94 33.69 5.01
N SER A 230 -5.43 32.76 4.18
CA SER A 230 -4.60 33.11 3.02
C SER A 230 -5.37 33.78 1.89
N ALA A 231 -6.71 33.61 1.82
CA ALA A 231 -7.54 34.30 0.84
C ALA A 231 -7.47 35.84 1.00
N HIS A 232 -7.27 36.34 2.22
CA HIS A 232 -7.10 37.77 2.48
C HIS A 232 -5.73 38.33 2.06
N HIS A 233 -4.68 37.50 1.98
CA HIS A 233 -3.31 37.93 1.67
C HIS A 233 -2.91 37.72 0.19
N GLY A 234 -3.83 37.24 -0.65
CA GLY A 234 -3.67 37.14 -2.10
C GLY A 234 -3.27 35.74 -2.57
N TRP A 235 -4.20 35.07 -3.27
CA TRP A 235 -3.90 33.86 -4.01
C TRP A 235 -3.15 34.18 -5.30
N ASN A 236 -2.27 33.27 -5.72
CA ASN A 236 -1.55 33.41 -6.99
C ASN A 236 -2.46 32.98 -8.15
N TRP A 237 -3.23 33.91 -8.70
CA TRP A 237 -4.15 33.69 -9.83
C TRP A 237 -3.51 32.94 -11.00
N PRO A 238 -2.29 33.29 -11.47
CA PRO A 238 -1.58 32.50 -12.48
C PRO A 238 -1.44 31.00 -12.14
N THR A 239 -1.09 30.66 -10.90
CA THR A 239 -0.93 29.26 -10.47
C THR A 239 -2.26 28.51 -10.49
N ILE A 240 -3.34 29.17 -10.08
CA ILE A 240 -4.70 28.62 -10.09
C ILE A 240 -5.15 28.33 -11.52
N ILE A 241 -4.93 29.27 -12.44
CA ILE A 241 -5.33 29.10 -13.85
C ILE A 241 -4.57 27.94 -14.48
N ILE A 242 -3.24 27.90 -14.32
CA ILE A 242 -2.40 26.81 -14.85
C ILE A 242 -2.84 25.48 -14.26
N GLY A 243 -3.03 25.40 -12.95
CA GLY A 243 -3.49 24.19 -12.26
C GLY A 243 -4.85 23.73 -12.75
N SER A 244 -5.80 24.65 -12.93
CA SER A 244 -7.16 24.35 -13.40
C SER A 244 -7.16 23.82 -14.83
N VAL A 245 -6.45 24.49 -15.74
CA VAL A 245 -6.34 24.09 -17.15
C VAL A 245 -5.70 22.70 -17.25
N PHE A 246 -4.63 22.45 -16.51
CA PHE A 246 -3.95 21.17 -16.50
C PHE A 246 -4.83 20.05 -15.92
N LEU A 247 -5.57 20.34 -14.84
CA LEU A 247 -6.50 19.38 -14.25
C LEU A 247 -7.66 19.04 -15.19
N VAL A 248 -8.26 20.04 -15.85
CA VAL A 248 -9.29 19.81 -16.87
C VAL A 248 -8.73 18.99 -18.04
N PHE A 249 -7.54 19.34 -18.52
CA PHE A 249 -6.87 18.58 -19.58
C PHE A 249 -6.67 17.11 -19.19
N LEU A 250 -6.13 16.83 -18.00
CA LEU A 250 -5.92 15.46 -17.52
C LEU A 250 -7.24 14.69 -17.34
N LEU A 251 -8.28 15.36 -16.83
CA LEU A 251 -9.60 14.73 -16.68
C LEU A 251 -10.21 14.40 -18.04
N VAL A 252 -10.13 15.30 -19.02
CA VAL A 252 -10.62 15.07 -20.37
C VAL A 252 -9.82 13.96 -21.06
N ALA A 253 -8.49 14.02 -21.00
CA ALA A 253 -7.60 13.01 -21.59
C ALA A 253 -7.77 11.61 -20.97
N LYS A 254 -8.31 11.51 -19.75
CA LYS A 254 -8.67 10.22 -19.13
C LYS A 254 -9.90 9.56 -19.77
N TYR A 255 -10.83 10.36 -20.30
CA TYR A 255 -12.09 9.87 -20.87
C TYR A 255 -12.06 9.70 -22.40
N ILE A 256 -11.04 10.27 -23.05
CA ILE A 256 -10.74 10.06 -24.47
C ILE A 256 -9.91 8.78 -24.61
#